data_AF-A0A9D6DRF3-F1
#
_entry.id   AF-A0A9D6DRF3-F1
#
_cell.length_a   1.000
_cell.length_b   1.000
_cell.length_c   1.000
_cell.angle_alpha   90.00
_cell.angle_beta   90.00
_cell.angle_gamma   90.00
#
_symmetry.space_group_name_H-M   'P 1'
#
loop_
_entity.id
_entity.type
_entity.pdbx_description
1 polymer ?
#
loop_
_entity_poly.entity_id
_entity_poly.type
_entity_poly.pdbx_seq_one_letter_code
_entity_poly.pdbx_strand_id
1 'polypeptide(L)'
;MDALIASFPKNETEEIRLELRQIPARRQAGGRQEVLDIRVWTTIPEAGEKVPTGRGLSLEVSRLEDLKKAVLDAERFLEERRKMPSP
;
A
#
# COMPACT_ATOMS: atom_id res chain seq x y z
N MET A 1 -3.24 16.54 4.72
CA MET A 1 -4.42 15.76 5.13
C MET A 1 -4.17 14.35 4.66
N ASP A 2 -4.28 13.36 5.54
CA ASP A 2 -4.12 11.96 5.16
C ASP A 2 -5.49 11.44 4.70
N ALA A 3 -5.55 10.81 3.53
CA ALA A 3 -6.79 10.36 2.92
C ALA A 3 -6.73 8.85 2.67
N LEU A 4 -7.59 8.09 3.34
CA LEU A 4 -7.78 6.67 3.08
C LEU A 4 -8.44 6.47 1.72
N ILE A 5 -7.75 5.78 0.82
CA ILE A 5 -8.24 5.49 -0.54
C ILE A 5 -8.90 4.12 -0.58
N ALA A 6 -8.26 3.13 0.05
CA ALA A 6 -8.79 1.77 0.12
C ALA A 6 -8.27 1.06 1.37
N SER A 7 -9.07 0.11 1.87
CA SER A 7 -8.64 -0.87 2.85
C SER A 7 -9.10 -2.26 2.41
N PHE A 8 -8.27 -3.26 2.60
CA PHE A 8 -8.61 -4.66 2.29
C PHE A 8 -8.10 -5.60 3.38
N PRO A 9 -8.91 -6.61 3.77
CA PRO A 9 -8.53 -7.55 4.80
C PRO A 9 -7.34 -8.39 4.35
N LYS A 10 -6.36 -8.57 5.23
CA LYS A 10 -5.22 -9.46 5.02
C LYS A 10 -5.42 -10.78 5.77
N ASN A 11 -5.95 -10.71 6.99
CA ASN A 11 -6.36 -11.84 7.83
C ASN A 11 -7.32 -11.31 8.93
N GLU A 12 -7.59 -12.12 9.95
CA GLU A 12 -8.55 -11.79 11.03
C GLU A 12 -8.19 -10.53 11.83
N THR A 13 -6.89 -10.21 11.96
CA THR A 13 -6.42 -9.11 12.80
C THR A 13 -5.77 -7.99 12.00
N GLU A 14 -5.42 -8.23 10.73
CA GLU A 14 -4.69 -7.30 9.88
C GLU A 14 -5.47 -6.90 8.63
N GLU A 15 -5.32 -5.63 8.26
CA GLU A 15 -5.74 -5.09 6.96
C GLU A 15 -4.59 -4.37 6.28
N ILE A 16 -4.64 -4.26 4.96
CA ILE A 16 -3.73 -3.40 4.20
C ILE A 16 -4.51 -2.16 3.81
N ARG A 17 -3.96 -0.99 4.12
CA ARG A 17 -4.51 0.30 3.73
C ARG A 17 -3.66 0.96 2.65
N LEU A 18 -4.35 1.60 1.73
CA LEU A 18 -3.81 2.53 0.75
C LEU A 18 -4.22 3.94 1.17
N GLU A 19 -3.26 4.79 1.48
CA GLU A 19 -3.51 6.15 1.96
C GLU A 19 -2.69 7.16 1.16
N LEU A 20 -3.29 8.30 0.78
CA LEU A 20 -2.54 9.47 0.31
C LEU A 20 -2.09 10.27 1.53
N ARG A 21 -0.79 10.55 1.63
CA ARG A 21 -0.19 11.24 2.77
C ARG A 21 0.71 12.37 2.32
N GLN A 22 0.87 13.37 3.19
CA GLN A 22 1.84 14.46 2.98
C GLN A 22 2.97 14.38 4.00
N ILE A 23 4.15 13.99 3.52
CA ILE A 23 5.37 13.90 4.35
C ILE A 23 6.29 15.09 4.07
N PRO A 24 7.19 15.46 5.00
CA PRO A 24 8.21 16.47 4.73
C PRO A 24 9.07 16.08 3.51
N ALA A 25 9.28 17.03 2.60
CA ALA A 25 10.15 16.82 1.45
C ALA A 25 11.61 16.81 1.91
N ARG A 26 12.39 15.79 1.51
CA ARG A 26 13.80 15.67 1.93
C ARG A 26 14.71 16.76 1.37
N ARG A 27 14.31 17.44 0.29
CA ARG A 27 15.16 18.37 -0.49
C ARG A 27 14.70 19.83 -0.47
N GLN A 28 13.61 20.15 0.21
CA GLN A 28 13.11 21.53 0.32
C GLN A 28 12.79 21.85 1.77
N ALA A 29 13.50 22.84 2.33
CA ALA A 29 13.17 23.37 3.64
C ALA A 29 11.75 23.94 3.61
N GLY A 30 10.84 23.34 4.38
CA GLY A 30 9.42 23.72 4.43
C GLY A 30 8.53 23.09 3.35
N GLY A 31 9.07 22.30 2.43
CA GLY A 31 8.29 21.60 1.40
C GLY A 31 7.57 20.36 1.95
N ARG A 32 6.38 20.06 1.42
CA ARG A 32 5.69 18.77 1.62
C ARG A 32 5.67 18.02 0.30
N GLN A 33 5.85 16.71 0.38
CA GLN A 33 5.71 15.80 -0.76
C GLN A 33 4.52 14.88 -0.52
N GLU A 34 3.74 14.65 -1.57
CA GLU A 34 2.66 13.69 -1.56
C GLU A 34 3.20 12.30 -1.86
N VAL A 35 2.78 11.35 -1.03
CA VAL A 35 3.14 9.94 -1.17
C VAL A 35 1.90 9.08 -1.05
N LEU A 36 1.89 7.99 -1.80
CA LEU A 36 0.98 6.87 -1.59
C LEU A 36 1.63 5.95 -0.55
N ASP A 37 1.01 5.79 0.62
CA ASP A 37 1.40 4.83 1.64
C ASP A 37 0.56 3.55 1.49
N ILE A 38 1.23 2.41 1.38
CA ILE A 38 0.63 1.08 1.33
C ILE A 38 1.16 0.31 2.53
N ARG A 39 0.31 0.08 3.54
CA ARG A 39 0.78 -0.38 4.86
C ARG A 39 -0.17 -1.36 5.51
N VAL A 40 0.40 -2.32 6.22
CA VAL A 40 -0.36 -3.23 7.07
C VAL A 40 -0.73 -2.50 8.36
N TRP A 41 -2.02 -2.49 8.67
CA TRP A 41 -2.59 -2.07 9.93
C TRP A 41 -3.02 -3.29 10.72
N THR A 42 -2.82 -3.26 12.03
CA THR A 42 -3.23 -4.33 12.94
C THR A 42 -4.26 -3.81 13.93
N THR A 43 -5.21 -4.66 14.29
CA THR A 43 -6.18 -4.36 15.35
C THR A 43 -5.60 -4.78 16.69
N ILE A 44 -5.52 -3.86 17.65
CA ILE A 44 -5.12 -4.15 19.03
C ILE A 44 -6.33 -4.80 19.72
N PRO A 45 -6.28 -6.09 20.09
CA PRO A 45 -7.46 -6.81 20.57
C PRO A 45 -8.09 -6.20 21.82
N GLU A 46 -7.26 -5.65 22.71
CA GLU A 46 -7.67 -5.08 24.00
C GLU A 46 -8.33 -3.70 23.85
N ALA A 47 -8.02 -2.97 22.77
CA ALA A 47 -8.46 -1.58 22.58
C ALA A 47 -9.46 -1.42 21.43
N GLY A 48 -9.60 -2.42 20.54
CA GLY A 48 -10.36 -2.30 19.29
C GLY A 48 -9.77 -1.26 18.31
N GLU A 49 -8.65 -0.65 18.65
CA GLU A 49 -7.98 0.37 17.86
C GLU A 49 -7.13 -0.27 16.77
N LYS A 50 -7.15 0.33 15.59
CA LYS A 50 -6.29 -0.09 14.47
C LYS A 50 -5.07 0.82 14.42
N VAL A 51 -3.89 0.21 14.38
CA VAL A 51 -2.61 0.94 14.33
C VAL A 51 -1.76 0.53 13.12
N PRO A 52 -1.01 1.47 12.50
CA PRO A 52 -0.14 1.13 11.38
C PRO A 52 1.08 0.36 11.89
N THR A 53 1.53 -0.64 11.13
CA THR A 53 2.74 -1.40 11.45
C THR A 53 3.95 -0.90 10.66
N GLY A 54 5.15 -1.34 11.06
CA GLY A 54 6.38 -1.11 10.30
C GLY A 54 6.41 -1.79 8.92
N ARG A 55 5.46 -2.69 8.63
CA ARG A 55 5.36 -3.42 7.36
C ARG A 55 4.54 -2.63 6.36
N GLY A 56 5.20 -2.09 5.35
CA GLY A 56 4.59 -1.30 4.29
C GLY A 56 5.63 -0.50 3.54
N LEU A 57 5.17 0.31 2.60
CA LEU A 57 6.00 1.21 1.82
C LEU A 57 5.28 2.53 1.60
N SER A 58 6.05 3.59 1.43
CA SER A 58 5.55 4.87 0.93
C SER A 58 6.23 5.15 -0.40
N LEU A 59 5.46 5.58 -1.39
CA LEU A 59 5.91 5.83 -2.74
C LEU A 59 5.54 7.25 -3.15
N GLU A 60 6.46 7.98 -3.76
CA GLU A 60 6.12 9.26 -4.39
C GLU A 60 5.04 9.07 -5.46
N VAL A 61 4.04 9.95 -5.48
CA VAL A 61 2.89 9.82 -6.41
C VAL A 61 3.34 9.83 -7.88
N SER A 62 4.46 10.47 -8.20
CA SER A 62 5.09 10.46 -9.52
C SER A 62 5.45 9.06 -10.03
N ARG A 63 5.59 8.07 -9.14
CA ARG A 63 5.94 6.67 -9.47
C ARG A 63 4.73 5.74 -9.52
N LEU A 64 3.52 6.27 -9.31
CA LEU A 64 2.30 5.47 -9.24
C LEU A 64 1.99 4.76 -10.56
N GLU A 65 2.27 5.39 -11.69
CA GLU A 65 2.04 4.79 -13.01
C GLU A 65 2.88 3.53 -13.22
N ASP A 66 4.15 3.57 -12.79
CA ASP A 66 5.06 2.42 -12.90
C ASP A 66 4.61 1.27 -11.98
N LEU A 67 4.21 1.58 -10.73
CA LEU A 67 3.66 0.58 -9.81
C LEU A 67 2.39 -0.06 -10.38
N LYS A 68 1.47 0.74 -10.93
CA LYS A 68 0.24 0.25 -11.54
C LYS A 68 0.53 -0.73 -12.68
N LYS A 69 1.45 -0.37 -13.59
CA LYS A 69 1.87 -1.26 -14.68
C LYS A 69 2.42 -2.58 -14.14
N ALA A 70 3.34 -2.53 -13.18
CA ALA A 70 3.92 -3.73 -12.58
C ALA A 70 2.86 -4.66 -11.93
N VAL A 71 1.85 -4.10 -11.25
CA VAL A 71 0.76 -4.89 -10.66
C VAL A 71 -0.09 -5.57 -11.74
N LEU A 72 -0.46 -4.85 -12.81
CA LEU A 72 -1.20 -5.42 -13.93
C LEU A 72 -0.40 -6.50 -14.67
N ASP A 73 0.92 -6.35 -14.77
CA ASP A 73 1.81 -7.34 -15.37
C ASP A 73 1.86 -8.61 -14.51
N ALA A 74 1.93 -8.45 -13.18
CA ALA A 74 1.88 -9.58 -12.24
C ALA A 74 0.55 -10.33 -12.31
N GLU A 75 -0.58 -9.62 -12.47
CA GLU A 75 -1.90 -10.23 -12.68
C GLU A 75 -1.91 -11.10 -13.94
N ARG A 76 -1.46 -10.56 -15.08
CA ARG A 76 -1.38 -11.32 -16.35
C ARG A 76 -0.50 -12.57 -16.21
N PHE A 77 0.66 -12.44 -15.57
CA PHE A 77 1.55 -13.57 -15.32
C PHE A 77 0.88 -14.68 -14.48
N LEU A 78 0.11 -14.31 -13.46
CA LEU A 78 -0.62 -15.28 -12.62
C LEU A 78 -1.73 -15.99 -13.40
N GLU A 79 -2.43 -15.29 -14.29
CA GLU A 79 -3.44 -15.89 -15.16
C GLU A 79 -2.85 -16.90 -16.15
N GLU A 80 -1.72 -16.55 -16.77
CA GLU A 80 -1.01 -17.44 -17.69
C GLU A 80 -0.52 -18.70 -16.97
N ARG A 81 0.07 -18.54 -15.78
CA ARG A 81 0.53 -19.66 -14.96
C ARG A 81 -0.61 -20.61 -14.59
N ARG A 82 -1.81 -20.10 -14.31
CA ARG A 82 -2.99 -20.94 -14.00
C ARG A 82 -3.49 -21.75 -15.20
N LYS A 83 -3.21 -21.31 -16.43
CA LYS A 83 -3.58 -21.99 -17.67
C LYS A 83 -2.59 -23.08 -18.08
N MET A 84 -1.38 -23.08 -17.51
CA MET A 84 -0.42 -24.15 -17.71
C MET A 84 -0.71 -25.33 -16.77
N PRO A 85 -0.86 -26.56 -17.28
CA PRO A 85 -0.98 -27.73 -16.41
C PRO A 85 0.30 -27.88 -15.59
N SER A 86 0.14 -28.22 -14.30
CA SER A 86 1.27 -28.63 -13.46
C SER A 86 2.03 -29.78 -14.14
N PRO A 87 3.38 -29.79 -14.09
CA PRO A 87 4.17 -30.90 -14.62
C PRO A 87 3.84 -32.23 -13.92
#